data_AF-A0A809RG75-F1
#
_entry.id   AF-A0A809RG75-F1
#
_cell.length_a   1.000
_cell.length_b   1.000
_cell.length_c   1.000
_cell.angle_alpha   90.00
_cell.angle_beta   90.00
_cell.angle_gamma   90.00
#
_symmetry.space_group_name_H-M   'P 1'
#
loop_
_entity.id
_entity.type
_entity.pdbx_description
1 polymer ?
#
loop_
_entity_poly.entity_id
_entity_poly.type
_entity_poly.pdbx_seq_one_letter_code
_entity_poly.pdbx_strand_id
1 'polypeptide(L)'
;MYIRNIVVLIVTSIMLGACNTLPVGSNSWSPGLPVRQTDNLLAYFAVVRAQSAAELDVEHDKAMQQLAQYGTNPYRVRLALLLMLPNSRFHSDAAAIALLNDVLKETHAEPTPMQNFASFLLIKLNEQQRAVDEQMQRVRNEQKRNEELAQKLKDEQKHSDDLQIKVDAIKNMEKNMMHRDKHL
;
A
#
# COMPACT_ATOMS: atom_id res chain seq x y z
N MET A 1 -52.31 14.05 -9.51
CA MET A 1 -50.89 14.46 -9.62
C MET A 1 -49.90 13.27 -9.49
N TYR A 2 -50.30 12.03 -9.82
CA TYR A 2 -49.42 10.83 -9.76
C TYR A 2 -49.02 10.29 -11.14
N ILE A 3 -49.82 10.57 -12.18
CA ILE A 3 -49.60 10.04 -13.54
C ILE A 3 -48.37 10.69 -14.21
N ARG A 4 -48.07 11.95 -13.89
CA ARG A 4 -46.92 12.68 -14.45
C ARG A 4 -45.57 12.14 -13.96
N ASN A 5 -45.51 11.62 -12.73
CA ASN A 5 -44.29 11.04 -12.15
C ASN A 5 -44.05 9.60 -12.63
N ILE A 6 -45.09 8.84 -12.95
CA ILE A 6 -44.96 7.48 -13.49
C ILE A 6 -44.38 7.51 -14.91
N VAL A 7 -44.79 8.48 -15.75
CA VAL A 7 -44.25 8.63 -17.10
C VAL A 7 -42.76 9.00 -17.07
N VAL A 8 -42.33 9.86 -16.14
CA VAL A 8 -40.92 10.24 -15.99
C VAL A 8 -40.06 9.05 -15.56
N LEU A 9 -40.56 8.20 -14.64
CA LEU A 9 -39.84 7.00 -14.19
C LEU A 9 -39.70 5.93 -15.28
N ILE A 10 -40.69 5.77 -16.15
CA ILE A 10 -40.65 4.80 -17.26
C ILE A 10 -39.68 5.28 -18.36
N VAL A 11 -39.63 6.59 -18.65
CA VAL A 11 -38.73 7.14 -19.68
C VAL A 11 -37.25 7.06 -19.24
N THR A 12 -36.94 7.20 -17.95
CA THR A 12 -35.56 7.08 -17.46
C THR A 12 -35.00 5.66 -17.51
N SER A 13 -35.84 4.62 -17.48
CA SER A 13 -35.39 3.23 -17.53
C SER A 13 -34.99 2.73 -18.93
N ILE A 14 -35.42 3.40 -20.00
CA ILE A 14 -35.19 2.93 -21.38
C ILE A 14 -33.83 3.40 -21.94
N MET A 15 -33.20 4.40 -21.32
CA MET A 15 -31.94 4.98 -21.82
C MET A 15 -30.65 4.29 -21.30
N LEU A 16 -30.75 3.29 -20.41
CA LEU A 16 -29.58 2.54 -19.92
C LEU A 16 -29.29 1.23 -20.68
N GLY A 17 -30.05 0.89 -21.73
CA GLY A 17 -29.89 -0.35 -22.49
C GLY A 17 -28.94 -0.30 -23.70
N ALA A 18 -28.35 0.86 -24.02
CA ALA A 18 -27.72 1.07 -25.33
C ALA A 18 -26.19 0.92 -25.38
N CYS A 19 -25.51 0.59 -24.27
CA CYS A 19 -24.06 0.37 -24.27
C CYS A 19 -23.70 -1.11 -24.02
N ASN A 20 -24.08 -2.02 -24.91
CA ASN A 20 -23.55 -3.40 -24.85
C ASN A 20 -23.21 -4.03 -26.21
N THR A 21 -23.14 -3.26 -27.30
CA THR A 21 -22.64 -3.76 -28.58
C THR A 21 -21.41 -2.97 -29.01
N LEU A 22 -20.26 -3.31 -28.41
CA LEU A 22 -18.98 -2.96 -29.00
C LEU A 22 -18.80 -3.84 -30.25
N PRO A 23 -18.55 -3.26 -31.44
CA PRO A 23 -18.19 -4.04 -32.60
C PRO A 23 -16.84 -4.70 -32.33
N VAL A 24 -16.81 -6.03 -32.36
CA VAL A 24 -15.58 -6.81 -32.42
C VAL A 24 -14.87 -6.40 -33.71
N GLY A 25 -13.90 -5.50 -33.57
CA GLY A 25 -12.92 -5.22 -34.60
C GLY A 25 -12.23 -6.53 -34.95
N SER A 26 -12.37 -6.93 -36.21
CA SER A 26 -11.65 -8.05 -36.81
C SER A 26 -10.16 -7.74 -36.85
N ASN A 27 -9.50 -7.89 -35.70
CA ASN A 27 -8.06 -7.93 -35.63
C ASN A 27 -7.67 -9.37 -35.90
N SER A 28 -7.21 -9.65 -37.12
CA SER A 28 -6.48 -10.85 -37.45
C SER A 28 -5.17 -10.86 -36.66
N TRP A 29 -5.24 -11.22 -35.38
CA TRP A 29 -4.12 -11.65 -34.58
C TRP A 29 -4.33 -13.14 -34.33
N SER A 30 -3.57 -13.96 -35.03
CA SER A 30 -3.45 -15.38 -34.69
C SER A 30 -2.16 -15.56 -33.89
N PRO A 31 -2.22 -15.78 -32.56
CA PRO A 31 -1.12 -16.36 -31.83
C PRO A 31 -1.53 -17.77 -31.40
N GLY A 32 -0.87 -18.77 -31.98
CA GLY A 32 -0.86 -20.10 -31.38
C GLY A 32 -0.21 -20.03 -29.99
N LEU A 33 -1.05 -19.89 -28.96
CA LEU A 33 -0.93 -20.45 -27.60
C LEU A 33 0.45 -20.34 -26.92
N PRO A 34 0.65 -19.32 -26.05
CA PRO A 34 0.62 -19.55 -24.59
C PRO A 34 -0.26 -18.57 -23.78
N VAL A 35 -0.97 -17.64 -24.44
CA VAL A 35 -1.73 -16.53 -23.81
C VAL A 35 -2.71 -17.00 -22.72
N ARG A 36 -3.31 -18.19 -22.88
CA ARG A 36 -4.27 -18.76 -21.91
C ARG A 36 -3.69 -18.93 -20.51
N GLN A 37 -2.39 -19.16 -20.35
CA GLN A 37 -1.81 -19.37 -19.02
C GLN A 37 -1.74 -18.07 -18.21
N THR A 38 -1.35 -16.97 -18.85
CA THR A 38 -1.33 -15.65 -18.21
C THR A 38 -2.75 -15.16 -17.90
N ASP A 39 -3.71 -15.40 -18.81
CA ASP A 39 -5.12 -15.07 -18.57
C ASP A 39 -5.70 -15.84 -17.38
N ASN A 40 -5.36 -17.13 -17.26
CA ASN A 40 -5.75 -17.94 -16.11
C ASN A 40 -5.16 -17.41 -14.79
N LEU A 41 -3.92 -16.90 -14.81
CA LEU A 41 -3.29 -16.28 -13.64
C LEU A 41 -3.97 -14.96 -13.24
N LEU A 42 -4.37 -14.14 -14.22
CA LEU A 42 -5.13 -12.91 -13.97
C LEU A 42 -6.52 -13.21 -13.39
N ALA A 43 -7.23 -14.18 -13.98
CA ALA A 43 -8.52 -14.63 -13.46
C ALA A 43 -8.39 -15.22 -12.05
N TYR A 44 -7.35 -16.01 -11.82
CA TYR A 44 -7.01 -16.54 -10.49
C TYR A 44 -6.79 -15.42 -9.48
N PHE A 45 -5.98 -14.41 -9.82
CA PHE A 45 -5.72 -13.28 -8.92
C PHE A 45 -6.99 -12.50 -8.57
N ALA A 46 -7.91 -12.33 -9.53
CA ALA A 46 -9.20 -11.69 -9.29
C ALA A 46 -10.03 -12.45 -8.25
N VAL A 47 -10.05 -13.79 -8.31
CA VAL A 47 -10.78 -14.63 -7.35
C VAL A 47 -10.16 -14.57 -5.97
N VAL A 48 -8.84 -14.75 -5.88
CA VAL A 48 -8.11 -14.81 -4.61
C VAL A 48 -8.23 -13.50 -3.82
N ARG A 49 -8.26 -12.35 -4.50
CA ARG A 49 -8.47 -11.05 -3.83
C ARG A 49 -9.82 -10.91 -3.13
N ALA A 50 -10.81 -11.72 -3.49
CA ALA A 50 -12.14 -11.71 -2.89
C ALA A 50 -12.31 -12.75 -1.76
N GLN A 51 -11.28 -13.58 -1.52
CA GLN A 51 -11.33 -14.63 -0.50
C GLN A 51 -11.12 -14.09 0.91
N SER A 52 -11.64 -14.84 1.88
CA SER A 52 -11.39 -14.60 3.30
C SER A 52 -9.96 -15.00 3.69
N ALA A 53 -9.48 -14.49 4.83
CA ALA A 53 -8.14 -14.81 5.33
C ALA A 53 -7.90 -16.33 5.53
N ALA A 54 -8.92 -17.06 5.99
CA ALA A 54 -8.82 -18.50 6.20
C ALA A 54 -8.72 -19.27 4.86
N GLU A 55 -9.47 -18.84 3.83
CA GLU A 55 -9.38 -19.42 2.48
C GLU A 55 -8.04 -19.11 1.82
N LEU A 56 -7.51 -17.90 2.06
CA LEU A 56 -6.19 -17.49 1.59
C LEU A 56 -5.06 -18.35 2.15
N ASP A 57 -5.11 -18.70 3.44
CA ASP A 57 -4.11 -19.59 4.05
C ASP A 57 -4.13 -20.99 3.40
N VAL A 58 -5.33 -21.55 3.14
CA VAL A 58 -5.49 -22.83 2.45
C VAL A 58 -4.97 -22.76 1.01
N GLU A 59 -5.27 -21.68 0.29
CA GLU A 59 -4.81 -21.51 -1.09
C GLU A 59 -3.29 -21.28 -1.17
N HIS A 60 -2.71 -20.61 -0.17
CA HIS A 60 -1.26 -20.46 -0.03
C HIS A 60 -0.57 -21.82 0.16
N ASP A 61 -1.04 -22.64 1.09
CA ASP A 61 -0.48 -23.98 1.33
C ASP A 61 -0.58 -24.87 0.09
N LYS A 62 -1.71 -24.79 -0.61
CA LYS A 62 -1.93 -25.49 -1.87
C LYS A 62 -0.96 -25.01 -2.96
N ALA A 63 -0.75 -23.71 -3.09
CA ALA A 63 0.19 -23.15 -4.06
C ALA A 63 1.65 -23.58 -3.75
N MET A 64 2.04 -23.64 -2.48
CA MET A 64 3.33 -24.19 -2.06
C MET A 64 3.48 -25.66 -2.45
N GLN A 65 2.46 -26.48 -2.18
CA GLN A 65 2.48 -27.90 -2.56
C GLN A 65 2.57 -28.09 -4.08
N GLN A 66 1.81 -27.32 -4.86
CA GLN A 66 1.85 -27.37 -6.31
C GLN A 66 3.22 -26.97 -6.87
N LEU A 67 3.84 -25.93 -6.30
CA LEU A 67 5.19 -25.54 -6.67
C LEU A 67 6.20 -26.64 -6.33
N ALA A 68 6.10 -27.27 -5.16
CA ALA A 68 6.98 -28.36 -4.76
C ALA A 68 6.82 -29.61 -5.66
N GLN A 69 5.60 -29.89 -6.13
CA GLN A 69 5.32 -31.04 -6.99
C GLN A 69 5.76 -30.84 -8.44
N TYR A 70 5.46 -29.66 -9.02
CA TYR A 70 5.63 -29.43 -10.46
C TYR A 70 6.83 -28.54 -10.80
N GLY A 71 7.22 -27.60 -9.93
CA GLY A 71 8.37 -26.71 -10.14
C GLY A 71 8.27 -25.74 -11.31
N THR A 72 7.15 -25.68 -12.03
CA THR A 72 7.02 -24.90 -13.28
C THR A 72 6.71 -23.42 -13.05
N ASN A 73 7.05 -22.60 -14.05
CA ASN A 73 6.85 -21.16 -14.04
C ASN A 73 5.43 -20.68 -13.68
N PRO A 74 4.33 -21.26 -14.21
CA PRO A 74 2.98 -20.87 -13.80
C PRO A 74 2.73 -20.97 -12.30
N TYR A 75 3.26 -22.01 -11.63
CA TYR A 75 3.10 -22.19 -10.18
C TYR A 75 3.99 -21.23 -9.38
N ARG A 76 5.19 -20.91 -9.89
CA ARG A 76 6.06 -19.87 -9.30
C ARG A 76 5.36 -18.51 -9.31
N VAL A 77 4.78 -18.12 -10.44
CA VAL A 77 4.05 -16.85 -10.58
C VAL A 77 2.76 -16.87 -9.75
N ARG A 78 2.03 -17.99 -9.70
CA ARG A 78 0.84 -18.14 -8.84
C ARG A 78 1.16 -17.89 -7.36
N LEU A 79 2.24 -18.50 -6.86
CA LEU A 79 2.68 -18.29 -5.48
C LEU A 79 3.16 -16.85 -5.28
N ALA A 80 3.91 -16.27 -6.22
CA ALA A 80 4.31 -14.87 -6.15
C ALA A 80 3.10 -13.94 -6.04
N LEU A 81 2.04 -14.15 -6.83
CA LEU A 81 0.80 -13.36 -6.76
C LEU A 81 0.11 -13.43 -5.39
N LEU A 82 0.16 -14.58 -4.71
CA LEU A 82 -0.36 -14.71 -3.35
C LEU A 82 0.49 -13.92 -2.34
N LEU A 83 1.82 -14.02 -2.44
CA LEU A 83 2.76 -13.31 -1.57
C LEU A 83 2.66 -11.78 -1.74
N MET A 84 2.21 -11.31 -2.90
CA MET A 84 1.97 -9.88 -3.20
C MET A 84 0.67 -9.33 -2.57
N LEU A 85 -0.19 -10.17 -1.99
CA LEU A 85 -1.47 -9.70 -1.43
C LEU A 85 -1.25 -8.88 -0.16
N PRO A 86 -1.75 -7.63 -0.09
CA PRO A 86 -1.65 -6.83 1.12
C PRO A 86 -2.54 -7.41 2.22
N ASN A 87 -2.11 -7.28 3.48
CA ASN A 87 -2.83 -7.75 4.67
C ASN A 87 -2.98 -9.27 4.82
N SER A 88 -2.28 -10.08 4.03
CA SER A 88 -2.15 -11.52 4.30
C SER A 88 -1.03 -11.78 5.31
N ARG A 89 -1.12 -12.87 6.07
CA ARG A 89 -0.09 -13.25 7.06
C ARG A 89 1.23 -13.69 6.42
N PHE A 90 1.13 -14.17 5.18
CA PHE A 90 2.24 -14.66 4.37
C PHE A 90 2.72 -13.60 3.35
N HIS A 91 2.26 -12.35 3.46
CA HIS A 91 2.70 -11.28 2.59
C HIS A 91 4.22 -11.10 2.65
N SER A 92 4.88 -11.17 1.50
CA SER A 92 6.34 -11.00 1.40
C SER A 92 6.76 -10.60 -0.01
N ASP A 93 6.97 -9.30 -0.21
CA ASP A 93 7.47 -8.75 -1.48
C ASP A 93 8.84 -9.33 -1.83
N ALA A 94 9.73 -9.54 -0.85
CA ALA A 94 11.05 -10.12 -1.06
C ALA A 94 10.98 -11.56 -1.59
N ALA A 95 10.11 -12.41 -1.04
CA ALA A 95 9.92 -13.78 -1.50
C ALA A 95 9.25 -13.81 -2.88
N ALA A 96 8.28 -12.93 -3.14
CA ALA A 96 7.66 -12.77 -4.46
C ALA A 96 8.71 -12.38 -5.52
N ILE A 97 9.56 -11.40 -5.23
CA ILE A 97 10.66 -10.96 -6.12
C ILE A 97 11.62 -12.11 -6.41
N ALA A 98 11.99 -12.92 -5.42
CA ALA A 98 12.87 -14.07 -5.61
C ALA A 98 12.27 -15.09 -6.59
N LEU A 99 10.99 -15.45 -6.42
CA LEU A 99 10.28 -16.37 -7.30
C LEU A 99 10.17 -15.84 -8.73
N LEU A 100 9.87 -14.55 -8.90
CA LEU A 100 9.73 -13.92 -10.21
C LEU A 100 11.09 -13.80 -10.93
N ASN A 101 12.17 -13.52 -10.20
CA ASN A 101 13.51 -13.52 -10.79
C ASN A 101 13.92 -14.89 -11.31
N ASP A 102 13.53 -15.97 -10.64
CA ASP A 102 13.80 -17.31 -11.14
C ASP A 102 13.08 -17.61 -12.46
N VAL A 103 11.86 -17.09 -12.65
CA VAL A 103 11.13 -17.17 -13.93
C VAL A 103 11.90 -16.44 -15.05
N LEU A 104 12.54 -15.31 -14.73
CA LEU A 104 13.33 -14.54 -15.68
C LEU A 104 14.70 -15.14 -15.98
N LYS A 105 15.26 -15.97 -15.08
CA LYS A 105 16.55 -16.65 -15.29
C LYS A 105 16.47 -17.76 -16.34
N GLU A 106 15.27 -18.24 -16.67
CA GLU A 106 15.11 -19.27 -17.70
C GLU A 106 15.53 -18.74 -19.07
N THR A 107 16.59 -19.31 -19.64
CA THR A 107 17.14 -18.86 -20.93
C THR A 107 16.24 -19.35 -22.07
N HIS A 108 15.48 -18.42 -22.65
CA HIS A 108 14.76 -18.61 -23.91
C HIS A 108 15.33 -17.69 -24.98
N ALA A 109 15.27 -18.10 -26.25
CA ALA A 109 15.74 -17.28 -27.37
C ALA A 109 14.95 -15.97 -27.51
N GLU A 110 13.67 -15.99 -27.10
CA GLU A 110 12.79 -14.82 -27.03
C GLU A 110 12.03 -14.81 -25.70
N PRO A 111 11.70 -13.63 -25.12
CA PRO A 111 10.96 -13.53 -23.88
C PRO A 111 9.59 -14.20 -23.98
N THR A 112 9.32 -15.17 -23.11
CA THR A 112 8.00 -15.82 -23.09
C THR A 112 6.93 -14.86 -22.54
N PRO A 113 5.63 -15.05 -22.86
CA PRO A 113 4.56 -14.26 -22.24
C PRO A 113 4.58 -14.30 -20.70
N MET A 114 5.06 -15.41 -20.12
CA MET A 114 5.23 -15.56 -18.68
C MET A 114 6.37 -14.69 -18.15
N GLN A 115 7.49 -14.60 -18.87
CA GLN A 115 8.61 -13.72 -18.52
C GLN A 115 8.24 -12.25 -18.65
N ASN A 116 7.46 -11.89 -19.67
CA ASN A 116 6.94 -10.52 -19.80
C ASN A 116 6.01 -10.15 -18.64
N PHE A 117 5.13 -11.08 -18.26
CA PHE A 117 4.24 -10.88 -17.10
C PHE A 117 5.03 -10.80 -15.78
N ALA A 118 6.00 -11.68 -15.56
CA ALA A 118 6.88 -11.64 -14.39
C ALA A 118 7.69 -10.33 -14.32
N SER A 119 8.20 -9.85 -15.46
CA SER A 119 8.89 -8.56 -15.58
C SER A 119 7.99 -7.39 -15.18
N PHE A 120 6.73 -7.40 -15.65
CA PHE A 120 5.75 -6.38 -15.26
C PHE A 120 5.47 -6.40 -13.75
N LEU A 121 5.27 -7.59 -13.16
CA LEU A 121 5.05 -7.73 -11.72
C LEU A 121 6.26 -7.25 -10.91
N LEU A 122 7.48 -7.54 -11.36
CA LEU A 122 8.71 -7.05 -10.73
C LEU A 122 8.83 -5.53 -10.77
N ILE A 123 8.49 -4.90 -11.89
CA ILE A 123 8.47 -3.43 -11.99
C ILE A 123 7.49 -2.86 -10.97
N LYS A 124 6.30 -3.45 -10.85
CA LYS A 124 5.29 -3.03 -9.86
C LYS A 124 5.75 -3.20 -8.42
N LEU A 125 6.37 -4.32 -8.08
CA LEU A 125 6.91 -4.56 -6.75
C LEU A 125 8.03 -3.58 -6.39
N ASN A 126 8.95 -3.32 -7.33
CA ASN A 126 10.02 -2.36 -7.11
C ASN A 126 9.50 -0.93 -6.95
N GLU A 127 8.45 -0.54 -7.69
CA GLU A 127 7.77 0.74 -7.55
C GLU A 127 7.13 0.87 -6.15
N GLN A 128 6.45 -0.17 -5.69
CA GLN A 128 5.85 -0.22 -4.35
C GLN A 128 6.90 -0.14 -3.24
N GLN A 129 8.00 -0.89 -3.35
CA GLN A 129 9.09 -0.86 -2.37
C GLN A 129 9.68 0.54 -2.24
N ARG A 130 9.94 1.22 -3.36
CA ARG A 130 10.45 2.60 -3.36
C ARG A 130 9.49 3.56 -2.63
N ALA A 131 8.19 3.43 -2.89
CA ALA A 131 7.19 4.26 -2.22
C ALA A 131 7.17 4.04 -0.70
N VAL A 132 7.29 2.78 -0.25
CA VAL A 132 7.38 2.43 1.18
C VAL A 132 8.66 3.00 1.81
N ASP A 133 9.80 2.87 1.14
CA ASP A 133 11.08 3.38 1.64
C ASP A 133 11.06 4.91 1.78
N GLU A 134 10.50 5.60 0.80
CA GLU A 134 10.30 7.05 0.84
C GLU A 134 9.38 7.47 1.99
N GLN A 135 8.25 6.77 2.18
CA GLN A 135 7.33 7.05 3.27
C GLN A 135 7.99 6.81 4.64
N MET A 136 8.72 5.71 4.78
CA MET A 136 9.45 5.40 6.01
C MET A 136 10.52 6.45 6.32
N GLN A 137 11.18 6.99 5.28
CA GLN A 137 12.13 8.09 5.45
C GLN A 137 11.46 9.39 5.91
N ARG A 138 10.26 9.70 5.39
CA ARG A 138 9.48 10.86 5.84
C ARG A 138 9.10 10.74 7.31
N VAL A 139 8.58 9.58 7.73
CA VAL A 139 8.24 9.32 9.14
C VAL A 139 9.47 9.44 10.04
N ARG A 140 10.62 8.91 9.63
CA ARG A 140 11.89 9.08 10.38
C ARG A 140 12.29 10.54 10.52
N ASN A 141 12.18 11.34 9.46
CA ASN A 141 12.53 12.75 9.49
C ASN A 141 11.54 13.56 10.36
N GLU A 142 10.25 13.23 10.31
CA GLU A 142 9.23 13.81 11.18
C GLU A 142 9.50 13.51 12.66
N GLN A 143 9.86 12.25 12.96
CA GLN A 143 10.21 11.85 14.32
C GLN A 143 11.40 12.66 14.86
N LYS A 144 12.47 12.81 14.07
CA LYS A 144 13.62 13.65 14.45
C LYS A 144 13.23 15.10 14.70
N ARG A 145 12.41 15.68 13.81
CA ARG A 145 11.92 17.06 14.00
C ARG A 145 11.09 17.20 15.27
N ASN A 146 10.24 16.22 15.58
CA ASN A 146 9.46 16.22 16.81
C ASN A 146 10.34 16.12 18.06
N GLU A 147 11.39 15.31 18.03
CA GLU A 147 12.37 15.20 19.11
C GLU A 147 13.13 16.52 19.32
N GLU A 148 13.56 17.18 18.24
CA GLU A 148 14.18 18.50 18.29
C GLU A 148 13.24 19.57 18.86
N LEU A 149 11.97 19.57 18.43
CA LEU A 149 10.95 20.49 18.95
C LEU A 149 10.68 20.24 20.44
N ALA A 150 10.58 18.98 20.86
CA ALA A 150 10.40 18.62 22.26
C ALA A 150 11.57 19.10 23.13
N GLN A 151 12.80 18.99 22.62
CA GLN A 151 13.98 19.48 23.31
C GLN A 151 13.96 21.01 23.44
N LYS A 152 13.63 21.73 22.36
CA LYS A 152 13.49 23.20 22.39
C LYS A 152 12.42 23.67 23.38
N LEU A 153 11.26 23.01 23.40
CA LEU A 153 10.21 23.31 24.36
C LEU A 153 10.67 23.13 25.81
N LYS A 154 11.46 22.08 26.07
CA LYS A 154 12.02 21.83 27.41
C LYS A 154 13.03 22.89 27.83
N ASP A 155 13.87 23.35 26.91
CA ASP A 155 14.87 24.37 27.20
C ASP A 155 14.21 25.76 27.39
N GLU A 156 13.19 26.08 26.60
CA GLU A 156 12.39 27.30 26.79
C GLU A 156 11.63 27.28 28.12
N GLN A 157 11.04 26.13 28.48
CA GLN A 157 10.36 25.98 29.77
C GLN A 157 11.33 26.24 30.94
N LYS A 158 12.53 25.65 30.91
CA LYS A 158 13.55 25.91 31.93
C LYS A 158 13.96 27.37 32.00
N HIS A 159 14.06 28.04 30.84
CA HIS A 159 14.39 29.45 30.81
C HIS A 159 13.30 30.31 31.45
N SER A 160 12.03 29.99 31.16
CA SER A 160 10.88 30.65 31.78
C SER A 160 10.84 30.43 33.30
N ASP A 161 11.11 29.20 33.77
CA ASP A 161 11.16 28.88 35.20
C ASP A 161 12.28 29.66 35.92
N ASP A 162 13.48 29.79 35.32
CA ASP A 162 14.57 30.60 35.87
C ASP A 162 14.21 32.09 35.95
N LEU A 163 13.54 32.61 34.90
CA LEU A 163 13.06 33.99 34.88
C LEU A 163 12.03 34.25 35.98
N GLN A 164 11.11 33.29 36.19
CA GLN A 164 10.10 33.36 37.24
C GLN A 164 10.73 33.40 38.64
N ILE A 165 11.75 32.57 38.89
CA ILE A 165 12.52 32.59 40.16
C ILE A 165 13.14 33.97 40.39
N LYS A 166 13.72 34.59 39.36
CA LYS A 166 14.32 35.94 39.47
C LYS A 166 13.28 37.02 39.79
N VAL A 167 12.12 36.96 39.14
CA VAL A 167 11.00 37.88 39.42
C VAL A 167 10.53 37.75 40.86
N ASP A 168 10.35 36.52 41.35
CA ASP A 168 9.90 36.29 42.72
C ASP A 168 10.94 36.74 43.76
N ALA A 169 12.23 36.57 43.47
CA ALA A 169 13.31 37.08 44.31
C ALA A 169 13.27 38.63 44.41
N ILE A 170 13.09 39.33 43.27
CA ILE A 170 12.97 40.79 43.26
C ILE A 170 11.74 41.25 44.03
N LYS A 171 10.59 40.60 43.82
CA LYS A 171 9.35 40.92 44.54
C LYS A 171 9.49 40.75 46.05
N ASN A 172 10.19 39.71 46.49
CA ASN A 172 10.47 39.50 47.91
C ASN A 172 11.44 40.57 48.47
N MET A 173 12.46 40.96 47.72
CA MET A 173 13.35 42.06 48.10
C MET A 173 12.60 43.39 48.22
N GLU A 174 11.73 43.73 47.27
CA GLU A 174 10.88 44.92 47.30
C GLU A 174 9.96 44.92 48.53
N LYS A 175 9.27 43.80 48.78
CA LYS A 175 8.40 43.66 49.94
C LYS A 175 9.15 43.87 51.25
N ASN A 176 10.35 43.30 51.37
CA ASN A 176 11.20 43.45 52.55
C ASN A 176 11.68 44.90 52.74
N MET A 177 12.04 45.60 51.66
CA MET A 177 12.42 47.02 51.73
C MET A 177 11.24 47.91 52.17
N MET A 178 10.05 47.71 51.62
CA MET A 178 8.86 48.45 52.02
C MET A 178 8.46 48.25 53.49
N HIS A 179 8.67 47.05 54.04
CA HIS A 179 8.41 46.80 55.47
C HIS A 179 9.42 47.53 56.36
N ARG A 180 10.68 47.62 55.91
CA ARG A 180 11.74 48.31 56.65
C ARG A 180 11.52 49.82 56.72
N ASP A 181 11.06 50.43 55.63
CA ASP A 181 10.77 51.87 55.55
C ASP A 181 9.57 52.29 56.42
N LYS A 182 8.59 51.40 56.66
CA LYS A 182 7.44 51.71 57.55
C LYS A 182 7.77 51.70 59.04
N HIS A 183 8.97 51.23 59.41
CA HIS A 183 9.42 51.16 60.80
C HIS A 183 10.51 52.18 61.15
N LEU A 184 10.81 53.11 60.23
CA LEU A 184 11.62 54.31 60.44
C LEU A 184 10.70 55.54 60.46
#